data_AF-A0A9D2ZVZ3-F1
#
_entry.id   AF-A0A9D2ZVZ3-F1
#
_cell.length_a   1.000
_cell.length_b   1.000
_cell.length_c   1.000
_cell.angle_alpha   90.00
_cell.angle_beta   90.00
_cell.angle_gamma   90.00
#
_symmetry.space_group_name_H-M   'P 1'
#
loop_
_entity.id
_entity.type
_entity.pdbx_description
1 polymer ?
#
loop_
_entity_poly.entity_id
_entity_poly.type
_entity_poly.pdbx_seq_one_letter_code
_entity_poly.pdbx_strand_id
1 'polypeptide(L)'
;AADLGFGEMAPPDGAFYMYARVDDILDRAGLATSGQWCDQVLEATGVALAPGDDFDSVDGSRSVRLSLAVGSDRTAEAIDRILDFMG
;
A
#
# COMPACT_ATOMS: atom_id res chain seq x y z
N ALA A 1 -7.50 -8.41 -14.93
CA ALA A 1 -7.42 -8.55 -13.47
C ALA A 1 -7.53 -7.17 -12.87
N ALA A 2 -8.16 -7.01 -11.71
CA ALA A 2 -8.12 -5.74 -10.98
C ALA A 2 -6.69 -5.48 -10.50
N ASP A 3 -6.27 -4.22 -10.49
CA ASP A 3 -4.99 -3.79 -9.93
C ASP A 3 -5.22 -2.96 -8.65
N LEU A 4 -4.16 -2.83 -7.85
CA LEU A 4 -4.23 -2.11 -6.56
C LEU A 4 -4.45 -0.60 -6.70
N GLY A 5 -4.42 -0.03 -7.91
CA GLY A 5 -4.46 1.42 -8.12
C GLY A 5 -3.25 2.17 -7.56
N PHE A 6 -2.15 1.46 -7.25
CA PHE A 6 -0.89 2.09 -6.85
C PHE A 6 -0.32 2.87 -8.04
N GLY A 7 0.07 4.12 -7.79
CA GLY A 7 0.54 5.07 -8.80
C GLY A 7 2.01 4.90 -9.13
N GLU A 8 2.74 6.01 -9.21
CA GLU A 8 4.19 6.00 -9.45
C GLU A 8 4.92 5.14 -8.40
N MET A 9 5.84 4.30 -8.87
CA MET A 9 6.61 3.39 -8.03
C MET A 9 8.11 3.60 -8.24
N ALA A 10 8.86 3.57 -7.14
CA ALA A 10 10.31 3.53 -7.22
C ALA A 10 10.76 2.22 -7.92
N PRO A 11 11.84 2.24 -8.73
CA PRO A 11 12.36 1.03 -9.37
C PRO A 11 12.68 -0.08 -8.35
N PRO A 12 12.05 -1.27 -8.44
CA PRO A 12 12.27 -2.36 -7.50
C PRO A 12 13.50 -3.21 -7.90
N ASP A 13 14.67 -2.57 -8.00
CA ASP A 13 15.90 -3.19 -8.52
C ASP A 13 16.61 -4.11 -7.50
N GLY A 14 16.12 -4.17 -6.27
CA GLY A 14 16.69 -4.98 -5.21
C GLY A 14 15.89 -4.91 -3.90
N ALA A 15 16.48 -5.46 -2.84
CA ALA A 15 15.79 -5.71 -1.57
C ALA A 15 14.51 -6.54 -1.77
N PHE A 16 13.47 -6.30 -0.97
CA PHE A 16 12.23 -7.09 -0.97
C PHE A 16 11.00 -6.20 -0.75
N TYR A 17 11.01 -4.99 -1.31
CA TYR A 17 9.91 -4.04 -1.14
C TYR A 17 9.53 -3.36 -2.45
N MET A 18 8.26 -3.00 -2.57
CA MET A 18 7.79 -1.97 -3.50
C MET A 18 7.44 -0.72 -2.71
N TYR A 19 7.83 0.45 -3.23
CA TYR A 19 7.46 1.74 -2.68
C TYR A 19 6.66 2.52 -3.72
N ALA A 20 5.42 2.85 -3.38
CA ALA A 20 4.43 3.30 -4.35
C ALA A 20 3.62 4.48 -3.84
N ARG A 21 3.26 5.39 -4.75
CA ARG A 21 2.30 6.46 -4.55
C ARG A 21 0.87 5.91 -4.44
N VAL A 22 0.08 6.50 -3.56
CA VAL A 22 -1.33 6.13 -3.31
C VAL A 22 -2.27 7.35 -3.33
N ASP A 23 -1.85 8.42 -4.01
CA ASP A 23 -2.60 9.70 -4.07
C ASP A 23 -4.07 9.50 -4.48
N ASP A 24 -4.31 8.78 -5.59
CA ASP A 24 -5.66 8.52 -6.11
C ASP A 24 -6.53 7.69 -5.15
N ILE A 25 -5.92 6.78 -4.39
CA ILE A 25 -6.62 5.94 -3.42
C ILE A 25 -7.07 6.80 -2.24
N LEU A 26 -6.17 7.65 -1.73
CA LEU A 26 -6.47 8.56 -0.64
C LEU A 26 -7.55 9.56 -1.01
N ASP A 27 -7.48 10.12 -2.22
CA ASP A 27 -8.48 11.08 -2.70
C ASP A 27 -9.86 10.43 -2.85
N ARG A 28 -9.95 9.19 -3.35
CA ARG A 28 -11.21 8.42 -3.43
C ARG A 28 -11.77 8.05 -2.06
N ALA A 29 -10.90 7.71 -1.12
CA ALA A 29 -11.28 7.35 0.25
C ALA A 29 -11.57 8.59 1.13
N GLY A 30 -11.26 9.80 0.65
CA GLY A 30 -11.39 11.04 1.44
C GLY A 30 -10.39 11.10 2.61
N LEU A 31 -9.22 10.49 2.45
CA LEU A 31 -8.18 10.40 3.47
C LEU A 31 -7.04 11.37 3.20
N ALA A 32 -6.43 11.87 4.28
CA ALA A 32 -5.35 12.83 4.19
C ALA A 32 -3.97 12.16 4.09
N THR A 33 -3.78 11.00 4.74
CA THR A 33 -2.49 10.32 4.81
C THR A 33 -2.58 8.82 4.53
N SER A 34 -1.48 8.26 4.03
CA SER A 34 -1.28 6.83 3.82
C SER A 34 -1.36 6.05 5.13
N GLY A 35 -0.97 6.65 6.27
CA GLY A 35 -1.19 6.06 7.59
C GLY A 35 -2.65 5.73 7.88
N GLN A 36 -3.57 6.69 7.64
CA GLN A 36 -5.00 6.46 7.84
C GLN A 36 -5.53 5.33 6.95
N TRP A 37 -5.03 5.24 5.71
CA TRP A 37 -5.43 4.18 4.79
C TRP A 37 -4.85 2.81 5.20
N CYS A 38 -3.57 2.76 5.62
CA CYS A 38 -2.95 1.55 6.14
C CYS A 38 -3.70 1.01 7.36
N ASP A 39 -4.15 1.87 8.27
CA ASP A 39 -4.96 1.49 9.42
C ASP A 39 -6.30 0.87 8.98
N GLN A 40 -7.01 1.50 8.04
CA GLN A 40 -8.27 0.96 7.52
C GLN A 40 -8.11 -0.40 6.84
N VAL A 41 -7.07 -0.55 6.00
CA VAL A 41 -6.75 -1.83 5.35
C VAL A 41 -6.47 -2.89 6.41
N LEU A 42 -5.66 -2.57 7.42
CA LEU A 42 -5.33 -3.52 8.49
C LEU A 42 -6.57 -3.94 9.27
N GLU A 43 -7.43 -3.00 9.67
CA GLU A 43 -8.66 -3.27 10.40
C GLU A 43 -9.65 -4.11 9.59
N ALA A 44 -9.82 -3.82 8.30
CA ALA A 44 -10.79 -4.50 7.45
C ALA A 44 -10.33 -5.88 6.97
N THR A 45 -9.04 -6.04 6.69
CA THR A 45 -8.51 -7.20 5.94
C THR A 45 -7.50 -8.05 6.72
N GLY A 46 -6.95 -7.50 7.81
CA GLY A 46 -5.80 -8.07 8.52
C GLY A 46 -4.47 -7.93 7.77
N VAL A 47 -4.42 -7.21 6.65
CA VAL A 47 -3.18 -6.98 5.88
C VAL A 47 -2.49 -5.73 6.39
N ALA A 48 -1.23 -5.86 6.81
CA ALA A 48 -0.41 -4.74 7.24
C ALA A 48 0.47 -4.23 6.08
N LEU A 49 0.43 -2.92 5.85
CA LEU A 49 1.35 -2.16 5.01
C LEU A 49 2.10 -1.16 5.88
N ALA A 50 3.27 -0.71 5.43
CA ALA A 50 3.97 0.38 6.11
C ALA A 50 3.68 1.72 5.42
N PRO A 51 3.18 2.74 6.14
CA PRO A 51 2.94 4.05 5.56
C PRO A 51 4.26 4.75 5.23
N GLY A 52 4.24 5.60 4.19
CA GLY A 52 5.42 6.31 3.73
C GLY A 52 5.98 7.33 4.73
N ASP A 53 5.15 7.84 5.65
CA ASP A 53 5.55 8.79 6.70
C ASP A 53 6.69 8.26 7.59
N ASP A 54 6.82 6.94 7.73
CA ASP A 54 7.91 6.30 8.47
C ASP A 54 9.28 6.45 7.77
N PHE A 55 9.28 6.78 6.47
CA PHE A 55 10.47 6.83 5.61
C PHE A 55 10.78 8.24 5.11
N ASP A 56 9.76 9.08 4.94
CA ASP A 56 9.88 10.44 4.43
C ASP A 56 8.87 11.36 5.12
N SER A 57 9.37 12.27 5.96
CA SER A 57 8.53 13.21 6.72
C SER A 57 7.97 14.37 5.89
N VAL A 58 8.39 14.53 4.63
CA VAL A 58 7.95 15.61 3.75
C VAL A 58 6.91 15.10 2.78
N ASP A 59 7.25 14.06 2.01
CA ASP A 59 6.42 13.57 0.90
C ASP A 59 5.87 12.15 1.12
N GLY A 60 6.18 11.52 2.27
CA GLY A 60 5.81 10.13 2.58
C GLY A 60 4.32 9.89 2.87
N SER A 61 3.58 10.92 3.27
CA SER A 61 2.15 10.83 3.60
C SER A 61 1.25 10.36 2.46
N ARG A 62 1.79 10.28 1.25
CA ARG A 62 1.09 9.85 0.03
C ARG A 62 1.71 8.59 -0.59
N SER A 63 2.58 7.90 0.14
CA SER A 63 3.25 6.68 -0.30
C SER A 63 3.01 5.53 0.67
N VAL A 64 3.16 4.30 0.20
CA VAL A 64 3.19 3.08 1.02
C VAL A 64 4.33 2.17 0.62
N ARG A 65 4.79 1.35 1.56
CA ARG A 65 5.75 0.28 1.31
C ARG A 65 5.09 -1.09 1.47
N LEU A 66 5.13 -1.90 0.41
CA LEU A 66 4.67 -3.28 0.41
C LEU A 66 5.87 -4.23 0.52
N SER A 67 5.84 -5.17 1.46
CA SER A 67 6.89 -6.18 1.63
C SER A 67 6.60 -7.44 0.82
N LEU A 68 7.60 -7.93 0.10
CA LEU A 68 7.56 -9.16 -0.70
C LEU A 68 8.25 -10.34 -0.01
N ALA A 69 8.82 -10.13 1.19
CA ALA A 69 9.57 -11.16 1.92
C ALA A 69 8.71 -12.34 2.42
N VAL A 70 7.38 -12.20 2.40
CA VAL A 70 6.44 -13.25 2.84
C VAL A 70 6.23 -14.35 1.80
N GLY A 71 6.75 -14.18 0.58
CA GLY A 71 6.61 -15.12 -0.53
C GLY A 71 5.38 -14.86 -1.40
N SER A 72 5.41 -15.37 -2.65
CA SER A 72 4.41 -15.08 -3.69
C SER A 72 2.98 -15.35 -3.26
N ASP A 73 2.73 -16.49 -2.63
CA ASP A 73 1.36 -16.96 -2.34
C ASP A 73 0.71 -16.08 -1.29
N ARG A 74 1.46 -15.72 -0.24
CA ARG A 74 0.98 -14.80 0.81
C ARG A 74 0.84 -13.38 0.30
N THR A 75 1.74 -12.93 -0.57
CA THR A 75 1.62 -11.62 -1.22
C THR A 75 0.38 -11.57 -2.09
N ALA A 76 0.11 -12.60 -2.90
CA ALA A 76 -1.08 -12.68 -3.75
C ALA A 76 -2.37 -12.66 -2.90
N GLU A 77 -2.43 -13.47 -1.85
CA GLU A 77 -3.57 -13.48 -0.92
C GLU A 77 -3.80 -12.10 -0.27
N ALA A 78 -2.74 -11.41 0.15
CA ALA A 78 -2.84 -10.07 0.72
C ALA A 78 -3.36 -9.05 -0.30
N ILE A 79 -2.92 -9.15 -1.56
CA ILE A 79 -3.39 -8.30 -2.66
C ILE A 79 -4.88 -8.53 -2.91
N ASP A 80 -5.32 -9.79 -3.01
CA ASP A 80 -6.73 -10.12 -3.24
C ASP A 80 -7.63 -9.54 -2.13
N ARG A 81 -7.23 -9.65 -0.86
CA ARG A 81 -7.98 -9.05 0.25
C ARG A 81 -8.05 -7.53 0.19
N ILE A 82 -6.99 -6.86 -0.24
CA ILE A 82 -6.99 -5.40 -0.43
C ILE A 82 -7.92 -5.03 -1.58
N LEU A 83 -7.88 -5.75 -2.69
CA LEU A 83 -8.75 -5.51 -3.84
C LEU A 83 -10.23 -5.67 -3.48
N ASP A 84 -10.56 -6.70 -2.69
CA ASP A 84 -11.92 -6.91 -2.18
C ASP A 84 -12.39 -5.78 -1.25
N PHE A 85 -11.47 -5.21 -0.44
CA PHE A 85 -11.77 -4.04 0.40
C PHE A 85 -11.99 -2.76 -0.41
N MET A 86 -11.32 -2.62 -1.56
CA MET A 86 -11.40 -1.43 -2.41
C MET A 86 -12.62 -1.44 -3.36
N GLY A 87 -13.28 -2.58 -3.55
CA GLY A 87 -14.43 -2.79 -4.44
C GLY A 87 -15.78 -2.50 -3.79
#